data_AF-A0A537HU83-F1
#
_entry.id   AF-A0A537HU83-F1
#
_cell.length_a   1.000
_cell.length_b   1.000
_cell.length_c   1.000
_cell.angle_alpha   90.00
_cell.angle_beta   90.00
_cell.angle_gamma   90.00
#
_symmetry.space_group_name_H-M   'P 1'
#
loop_
_entity.id
_entity.type
_entity.pdbx_description
1 polymer ?
#
loop_
_entity_poly.entity_id
_entity_poly.type
_entity_poly.pdbx_seq_one_letter_code
_entity_poly.pdbx_strand_id
1 'polypeptide(L)'
;MSKHYRRLSLAQGSSLSAVGLLTGLTLLVLAPRVRLFPVDLVFIFAGWFCFWFFSHDLAHHIVGRIVGVAFRYYFLGRSSITKQNLPIVSNLLRVVPVLGLKIDKSSLKSVSPNKVRAMYASGAISSMFLPWVVIPTGFSVGLPVGILLTVLTVANVVFTLYFSPRVGDLHHARRVRS
;
A
#
# COMPACT_ATOMS: atom_id res chain seq x y z
N MET A 1 -20.58 -18.19 5.17
CA MET A 1 -19.53 -18.82 4.32
C MET A 1 -18.15 -18.33 4.74
N SER A 2 -17.32 -19.22 5.28
CA SER A 2 -15.91 -18.96 5.61
C SER A 2 -15.14 -18.59 4.34
N LYS A 3 -14.79 -17.31 4.15
CA LYS A 3 -13.95 -16.87 3.04
C LYS A 3 -12.50 -17.24 3.35
N HIS A 4 -12.05 -18.39 2.84
CA HIS A 4 -10.65 -18.78 2.89
C HIS A 4 -9.83 -17.83 2.03
N TYR A 5 -9.22 -16.83 2.65
CA TYR A 5 -8.22 -16.00 2.03
C TYR A 5 -6.97 -16.84 1.74
N ARG A 6 -6.45 -16.77 0.50
CA ARG A 6 -5.23 -17.49 0.11
C ARG A 6 -4.09 -17.00 0.99
N ARG A 7 -3.45 -17.91 1.71
CA ARG A 7 -2.28 -17.62 2.56
C ARG A 7 -1.01 -17.74 1.72
N LEU A 8 -0.09 -16.82 1.93
CA LEU A 8 1.26 -16.83 1.40
C LEU A 8 2.23 -16.88 2.58
N SER A 9 3.30 -17.65 2.45
CA SER A 9 4.39 -17.60 3.43
C SER A 9 4.96 -16.17 3.51
N LEU A 10 5.68 -15.86 4.60
CA LEU A 10 6.33 -14.56 4.75
C LEU A 10 7.25 -14.25 3.58
N ALA A 11 8.05 -15.24 3.16
CA ALA A 11 8.95 -15.11 2.02
C ALA A 11 8.18 -14.82 0.72
N GLN A 12 7.13 -15.60 0.42
CA GLN A 12 6.32 -15.37 -0.78
C GLN A 12 5.68 -13.98 -0.81
N GLY A 13 5.09 -13.55 0.31
CA GLY A 13 4.44 -12.25 0.39
C GLY A 13 5.43 -11.09 0.29
N SER A 14 6.57 -11.16 1.00
CA SER A 14 7.60 -10.13 0.91
C SER A 14 8.27 -10.09 -0.46
N SER A 15 8.53 -11.26 -1.07
CA SER A 15 9.08 -11.34 -2.43
C SER A 15 8.09 -10.77 -3.45
N LEU A 16 6.80 -11.07 -3.33
CA LEU A 16 5.77 -10.49 -4.19
C LEU A 16 5.75 -8.96 -4.08
N SER A 17 5.77 -8.42 -2.86
CA SER A 17 5.83 -6.97 -2.66
C SER A 17 7.11 -6.35 -3.23
N ALA A 18 8.27 -6.98 -3.00
CA ALA A 18 9.55 -6.49 -3.52
C ALA A 18 9.56 -6.48 -5.05
N VAL A 19 9.14 -7.58 -5.69
CA VAL A 19 9.03 -7.70 -7.14
C VAL A 19 8.03 -6.68 -7.69
N GLY A 20 6.91 -6.44 -7.00
CA GLY A 20 5.95 -5.41 -7.37
C GLY A 20 6.58 -4.01 -7.39
N LEU A 21 7.35 -3.63 -6.37
CA LEU A 21 8.07 -2.35 -6.35
C LEU A 21 9.16 -2.25 -7.43
N LEU A 22 9.92 -3.32 -7.65
CA LEU A 22 10.92 -3.39 -8.73
C LEU A 22 10.27 -3.28 -10.11
N THR A 23 9.08 -3.88 -10.28
CA THR A 23 8.28 -3.75 -11.50
C THR A 23 7.86 -2.30 -11.69
N GLY A 24 7.38 -1.63 -10.64
CA GLY A 24 7.06 -0.20 -10.68
C GLY A 24 8.25 0.66 -11.11
N LEU A 25 9.43 0.45 -10.51
CA LEU A 25 10.67 1.14 -10.91
C LEU A 25 11.01 0.90 -12.38
N THR A 26 10.94 -0.37 -12.82
CA THR A 26 11.24 -0.75 -14.21
C THR A 26 10.30 -0.04 -15.19
N LEU A 27 9.00 0.01 -14.89
CA LEU A 27 8.00 0.69 -15.71
C LEU A 27 8.26 2.19 -15.82
N LEU A 28 8.65 2.85 -14.73
CA LEU A 28 9.01 4.29 -14.78
C LEU A 28 10.21 4.54 -15.68
N VAL A 29 11.20 3.65 -15.68
CA VAL A 29 12.40 3.76 -16.52
C VAL A 29 12.07 3.50 -17.99
N LEU A 30 11.11 2.61 -18.28
CA LEU A 30 10.73 2.24 -19.63
C LEU A 30 9.73 3.22 -20.28
N ALA A 31 8.80 3.79 -19.51
CA ALA A 31 7.75 4.67 -20.03
C ALA A 31 8.27 5.78 -20.97
N PRO A 32 9.26 6.62 -20.61
CA PRO A 32 9.73 7.67 -21.51
C PRO A 32 10.51 7.14 -22.73
N ARG A 33 10.85 5.85 -22.77
CA ARG A 33 11.62 5.22 -23.87
C ARG A 33 10.74 4.62 -24.94
N VAL A 34 9.52 4.20 -24.60
CA VAL A 34 8.59 3.59 -25.57
C VAL A 34 8.09 4.63 -26.57
N ARG A 35 7.87 5.89 -26.11
CA ARG A 35 7.41 7.01 -26.94
C ARG A 35 6.07 6.74 -27.64
N LEU A 36 5.23 5.90 -27.04
CA LEU A 36 3.88 5.62 -27.49
C LEU A 36 2.93 6.04 -26.37
N PHE A 37 2.33 7.22 -26.53
CA PHE A 37 1.57 7.86 -25.46
C PHE A 37 0.59 6.93 -24.71
N PRO A 38 -0.24 6.09 -25.37
CA PRO A 38 -1.12 5.16 -24.65
C PRO A 38 -0.37 4.13 -23.80
N VAL A 39 0.78 3.63 -24.28
CA VAL A 39 1.60 2.65 -23.56
C VAL A 39 2.31 3.31 -22.38
N ASP A 40 2.85 4.52 -22.59
CA ASP A 40 3.53 5.31 -21.56
C ASP A 40 2.57 5.60 -20.39
N LEU A 41 1.32 5.96 -20.69
CA LEU A 41 0.27 6.12 -19.69
C LEU A 41 0.02 4.84 -18.89
N VAL A 42 -0.16 3.70 -19.57
CA VAL A 42 -0.37 2.41 -18.89
C VAL A 42 0.79 2.07 -17.97
N PHE A 43 2.03 2.28 -18.42
CA PHE A 43 3.23 1.99 -17.62
C PHE A 43 3.32 2.87 -16.39
N ILE A 44 3.05 4.17 -16.53
CA ILE A 44 3.07 5.12 -15.43
C ILE A 44 1.97 4.79 -14.41
N PHE A 45 0.74 4.54 -14.84
CA PHE A 45 -0.35 4.18 -13.92
C PHE A 45 -0.12 2.84 -13.23
N ALA A 46 0.39 1.85 -13.95
CA ALA A 46 0.79 0.58 -13.37
C ALA A 46 1.94 0.76 -12.37
N GLY A 47 2.92 1.62 -12.67
CA GLY A 47 3.99 1.99 -11.75
C GLY A 47 3.46 2.66 -10.49
N TRP A 48 2.57 3.63 -10.63
CA TRP A 48 1.87 4.28 -9.52
C TRP A 48 1.13 3.29 -8.63
N PHE A 49 0.37 2.38 -9.24
CA PHE A 49 -0.31 1.33 -8.51
C PHE A 49 0.67 0.42 -7.77
N CYS A 50 1.80 0.05 -8.39
CA CYS A 50 2.82 -0.78 -7.75
C CYS A 50 3.38 -0.12 -6.48
N PHE A 51 3.75 1.16 -6.56
CA PHE A 51 4.25 1.92 -5.40
C PHE A 51 3.19 2.13 -4.33
N TRP A 52 1.93 2.26 -4.70
CA TRP A 52 0.83 2.39 -3.75
C TRP A 52 0.50 1.08 -3.04
N PHE A 53 0.33 0.00 -3.81
CA PHE A 53 -0.19 -1.28 -3.33
C PHE A 53 0.87 -2.11 -2.61
N PHE A 54 2.03 -2.35 -3.24
CA PHE A 54 3.01 -3.31 -2.71
C PHE A 54 3.85 -2.75 -1.55
N SER A 55 3.93 -1.43 -1.44
CA SER A 55 4.68 -0.76 -0.38
C SER A 55 4.03 -0.90 0.99
N HIS A 56 2.70 -0.99 1.04
CA HIS A 56 1.93 -0.94 2.27
C HIS A 56 2.26 -2.09 3.24
N ASP A 57 1.97 -3.34 2.86
CA ASP A 57 2.27 -4.49 3.73
C ASP A 57 3.77 -4.75 3.85
N LEU A 58 4.56 -4.35 2.86
CA LEU A 58 6.01 -4.47 2.94
C LEU A 58 6.57 -3.54 4.01
N ALA A 59 6.05 -2.31 4.12
CA ALA A 59 6.43 -1.39 5.17
C ALA A 59 6.06 -1.93 6.56
N HIS A 60 4.84 -2.47 6.72
CA HIS A 60 4.47 -3.17 7.95
C HIS A 60 5.44 -4.29 8.30
N HIS A 61 5.79 -5.13 7.31
CA HIS A 61 6.69 -6.24 7.52
C HIS A 61 8.10 -5.76 7.91
N ILE A 62 8.70 -4.84 7.15
CA ILE A 62 10.05 -4.31 7.40
C ILE A 62 10.10 -3.60 8.75
N VAL A 63 9.23 -2.61 8.97
CA VAL A 63 9.23 -1.83 10.21
C VAL A 63 8.90 -2.74 11.40
N GLY A 64 7.92 -3.63 11.25
CA GLY A 64 7.58 -4.62 12.26
C GLY A 64 8.78 -5.46 12.68
N ARG A 65 9.54 -6.01 11.71
CA ARG A 65 10.73 -6.82 12.00
C ARG A 65 11.83 -6.01 12.68
N ILE A 66 12.07 -4.78 12.24
CA ILE A 66 13.03 -3.85 12.87
C ILE A 66 12.66 -3.58 14.33
N VAL A 67 11.38 -3.40 14.63
CA VAL A 67 10.92 -3.07 16.00
C VAL A 67 10.61 -4.30 16.87
N GLY A 68 10.80 -5.51 16.34
CA GLY A 68 10.61 -6.77 17.07
C GLY A 68 9.21 -7.39 17.00
N VAL A 69 8.33 -6.88 16.14
CA VAL A 69 7.01 -7.50 15.86
C VAL A 69 7.18 -8.59 14.80
N ALA A 70 6.73 -9.79 15.13
CA ALA A 70 6.71 -10.93 14.23
C ALA A 70 5.37 -11.05 13.50
N PHE A 71 5.42 -11.73 12.36
CA PHE A 71 4.27 -11.99 11.51
C PHE A 71 4.18 -13.49 11.24
N ARG A 72 2.97 -13.98 10.96
CA ARG A 72 2.72 -15.41 10.71
C ARG A 72 2.68 -15.73 9.22
N TYR A 73 1.99 -14.92 8.43
CA TYR A 73 1.80 -15.12 6.99
C TYR A 73 1.21 -13.87 6.34
N TYR A 74 1.37 -13.77 5.03
CA TYR A 74 0.59 -12.86 4.19
C TYR A 74 -0.71 -13.53 3.75
N PHE A 75 -1.72 -12.74 3.38
CA PHE A 75 -2.95 -13.25 2.81
C PHE A 75 -3.55 -12.26 1.81
N LEU A 76 -4.29 -12.78 0.83
CA LEU A 76 -5.08 -11.95 -0.09
C LEU A 76 -6.50 -11.83 0.44
N GLY A 77 -6.82 -10.63 0.93
CA GLY A 77 -8.04 -10.26 1.63
C GLY A 77 -8.94 -9.28 0.88
N ARG A 78 -9.89 -8.68 1.62
CA ARG A 78 -10.69 -7.53 1.20
C ARG A 78 -10.46 -6.38 2.16
N SER A 79 -10.51 -5.15 1.65
CA SER A 79 -10.31 -3.94 2.46
C SER A 79 -11.34 -3.82 3.58
N SER A 80 -10.91 -3.40 4.78
CA SER A 80 -11.79 -3.08 5.91
C SER A 80 -12.72 -1.89 5.60
N ILE A 81 -12.34 -1.02 4.67
CA ILE A 81 -13.12 0.15 4.24
C ILE A 81 -14.44 -0.28 3.56
N THR A 82 -14.50 -1.48 2.99
CA THR A 82 -15.77 -2.02 2.42
C THR A 82 -16.90 -2.15 3.45
N LYS A 83 -16.58 -2.05 4.75
CA LYS A 83 -17.55 -2.08 5.85
C LYS A 83 -18.12 -0.70 6.20
N GLN A 84 -17.66 0.38 5.57
CA GLN A 84 -18.07 1.76 5.88
C GLN A 84 -19.34 2.22 5.13
N ASN A 85 -20.05 1.33 4.42
CA ASN A 85 -21.32 1.63 3.72
C ASN A 85 -21.30 2.85 2.79
N LEU A 86 -20.13 3.28 2.30
CA LEU A 86 -20.02 4.31 1.27
C LEU A 86 -20.19 3.66 -0.11
N PRO A 87 -21.29 3.90 -0.85
CA PRO A 87 -21.66 3.07 -1.99
C PRO A 87 -20.60 3.02 -3.10
N ILE A 88 -19.99 4.16 -3.45
CA ILE A 88 -18.97 4.25 -4.50
C ILE A 88 -17.65 3.57 -4.07
N VAL A 89 -17.15 3.93 -2.89
CA VAL A 89 -15.88 3.40 -2.34
C VAL A 89 -15.98 1.89 -2.06
N SER A 90 -17.13 1.45 -1.54
CA SER A 90 -17.36 0.05 -1.19
C SER A 90 -17.45 -0.83 -2.43
N ASN A 91 -18.04 -0.34 -3.54
CA ASN A 91 -18.09 -1.10 -4.79
C ASN A 91 -16.72 -1.23 -5.45
N LEU A 92 -15.92 -0.15 -5.48
CA LEU A 92 -14.57 -0.18 -6.03
C LEU A 92 -13.64 -1.12 -5.24
N LEU A 93 -13.66 -1.03 -3.90
CA LEU A 93 -12.79 -1.85 -3.04
C LEU A 93 -13.27 -3.30 -2.86
N ARG A 94 -14.46 -3.66 -3.36
CA ARG A 94 -14.94 -5.05 -3.35
C ARG A 94 -14.23 -5.93 -4.36
N VAL A 95 -13.80 -5.34 -5.48
CA VAL A 95 -13.18 -6.07 -6.61
C VAL A 95 -11.66 -6.10 -6.52
N VAL A 96 -11.04 -5.15 -5.82
CA VAL A 96 -9.59 -5.11 -5.65
C VAL A 96 -9.18 -6.02 -4.48
N PRO A 97 -8.44 -7.13 -4.72
CA PRO A 97 -7.88 -7.92 -3.65
C PRO A 97 -6.83 -7.08 -2.92
N VAL A 98 -6.86 -7.11 -1.59
CA VAL A 98 -5.87 -6.40 -0.77
C VAL A 98 -4.88 -7.43 -0.26
N LEU A 99 -3.59 -7.16 -0.40
CA LEU A 99 -2.59 -7.93 0.33
C LEU A 99 -2.71 -7.56 1.82
N GLY A 100 -2.50 -8.51 2.71
CA GLY A 100 -2.64 -8.27 4.14
C GLY A 100 -1.66 -9.12 4.92
N LEU A 101 -1.21 -8.60 6.06
CA LEU A 101 -0.21 -9.25 6.90
C LEU A 101 -0.80 -9.70 8.24
N LYS A 102 -0.64 -10.99 8.57
CA LYS A 102 -1.12 -11.53 9.85
C LYS A 102 -0.05 -11.35 10.93
N ILE A 103 -0.27 -10.42 11.85
CA ILE A 103 0.58 -10.19 13.02
C ILE A 103 0.53 -11.38 14.00
N ASP A 104 1.69 -11.72 14.57
CA ASP A 104 1.79 -12.62 15.71
C ASP A 104 1.51 -11.88 17.03
N LYS A 105 0.45 -12.30 17.72
CA LYS A 105 -0.09 -11.58 18.88
C LYS A 105 0.84 -11.59 20.10
N SER A 106 1.63 -12.65 20.30
CA SER A 106 2.58 -12.73 21.40
C SER A 106 3.70 -11.70 21.20
N SER A 107 4.30 -11.67 20.01
CA SER A 107 5.33 -10.68 19.67
C SER A 107 4.81 -9.24 19.78
N LEU A 108 3.55 -9.00 19.39
CA LEU A 108 2.95 -7.67 19.46
C LEU A 108 2.83 -7.17 20.92
N LYS A 109 2.54 -8.08 21.86
CA LYS A 109 2.39 -7.77 23.29
C LYS A 109 3.73 -7.57 24.00
N SER A 110 4.81 -8.16 23.50
CA SER A 110 6.15 -8.03 24.09
C SER A 110 6.89 -6.75 23.66
N VAL A 111 6.34 -5.98 22.73
CA VAL A 111 6.96 -4.78 22.15
C VAL A 111 6.35 -3.52 22.74
N SER A 112 7.17 -2.49 22.96
CA SER A 112 6.69 -1.23 23.55
C SER A 112 5.59 -0.56 22.69
N PRO A 113 4.64 0.16 23.32
CA PRO A 113 3.53 0.82 22.61
C PRO A 113 3.97 1.68 21.43
N ASN A 114 5.04 2.47 21.58
CA ASN A 114 5.53 3.35 20.51
C ASN A 114 6.06 2.58 19.30
N LYS A 115 6.73 1.45 19.52
CA LYS A 115 7.21 0.57 18.46
C LYS A 115 6.04 -0.07 17.70
N VAL A 116 5.00 -0.49 18.42
CA VAL A 116 3.77 -1.01 17.79
C VAL A 116 3.04 0.07 16.98
N ARG A 117 2.98 1.31 17.50
CA ARG A 117 2.42 2.47 16.76
C ARG A 117 3.18 2.73 15.47
N ALA A 118 4.51 2.70 15.50
CA ALA A 118 5.35 2.88 14.32
C ALA A 118 5.09 1.79 13.27
N MET A 119 5.00 0.52 13.70
CA MET A 119 4.65 -0.60 12.80
C MET A 119 3.26 -0.37 12.17
N TYR A 120 2.23 -0.03 12.93
CA TYR A 120 0.91 0.26 12.35
C TYR A 120 0.92 1.49 11.44
N ALA A 121 1.60 2.58 11.79
CA ALA A 121 1.63 3.77 10.93
C ALA A 121 2.39 3.54 9.61
N SER A 122 3.35 2.62 9.59
CA SER A 122 4.28 2.44 8.47
C SER A 122 3.60 2.11 7.13
N GLY A 123 2.58 1.24 7.12
CA GLY A 123 1.86 0.86 5.90
C GLY A 123 1.18 2.07 5.26
N ALA A 124 0.35 2.77 6.04
CA ALA A 124 -0.32 3.99 5.61
C ALA A 124 0.67 5.06 5.13
N ILE A 125 1.76 5.31 5.88
CA ILE A 125 2.79 6.29 5.50
C ILE A 125 3.44 5.91 4.17
N SER A 126 3.87 4.65 4.01
CA SER A 126 4.55 4.20 2.80
C SER A 126 3.65 4.31 1.56
N SER A 127 2.39 3.87 1.66
CA SER A 127 1.43 3.97 0.55
C SER A 127 0.98 5.40 0.24
N MET A 128 1.16 6.36 1.17
CA MET A 128 0.96 7.78 0.90
C MET A 128 2.12 8.41 0.12
N PHE A 129 3.36 8.08 0.47
CA PHE A 129 4.54 8.82 0.01
C PHE A 129 5.29 8.15 -1.14
N LEU A 130 5.34 6.83 -1.26
CA LEU A 130 6.07 6.20 -2.38
C LEU A 130 5.50 6.50 -3.77
N PRO A 131 4.17 6.65 -3.98
CA PRO A 131 3.65 6.99 -5.31
C PRO A 131 4.14 8.35 -5.85
N TRP A 132 4.67 9.24 -5.00
CA TRP A 132 5.23 10.53 -5.44
C TRP A 132 6.45 10.37 -6.35
N VAL A 133 7.18 9.25 -6.24
CA VAL A 133 8.35 8.92 -7.10
C VAL A 133 7.98 8.86 -8.59
N VAL A 134 6.70 8.63 -8.90
CA VAL A 134 6.18 8.50 -10.27
C VAL A 134 6.01 9.86 -10.96
N ILE A 135 5.76 10.92 -10.19
CA ILE A 135 5.39 12.25 -10.70
C ILE A 135 6.43 12.83 -11.68
N PRO A 136 7.75 12.80 -11.39
CA PRO A 136 8.76 13.30 -12.34
C PRO A 136 8.70 12.60 -13.71
N THR A 137 8.42 11.30 -13.72
CA THR A 137 8.26 10.52 -14.98
C THR A 137 6.98 10.92 -15.72
N GLY A 138 5.91 11.26 -15.00
CA GLY A 138 4.71 11.83 -15.61
C GLY A 138 4.98 13.12 -16.36
N PHE A 139 5.73 14.05 -15.75
CA PHE A 139 6.09 15.30 -16.40
C PHE A 139 7.05 15.11 -17.59
N SER A 140 7.90 14.09 -17.59
CA SER A 140 8.76 13.78 -18.75
C SER A 140 7.99 13.20 -19.94
N VAL A 141 6.86 12.53 -19.69
CA VAL A 141 5.92 12.09 -20.75
C VAL A 141 5.04 13.25 -21.23
N GLY A 142 4.61 14.14 -20.34
CA GLY A 142 3.95 15.37 -20.72
C GLY A 142 3.29 16.12 -19.56
N LEU A 143 3.10 17.43 -19.73
CA LEU A 143 2.50 18.30 -18.70
C LEU A 143 1.14 17.79 -18.20
N PRO A 144 0.17 17.39 -19.06
CA PRO A 144 -1.12 16.88 -18.59
C PRO A 144 -0.99 15.61 -17.74
N VAL A 145 -0.04 14.72 -18.08
CA VAL A 145 0.19 13.46 -17.36
C VAL A 145 0.77 13.72 -15.98
N GLY A 146 1.77 14.61 -15.88
CA GLY A 146 2.34 15.02 -14.60
C GLY A 146 1.32 15.67 -13.66
N ILE A 147 0.45 16.55 -14.20
CA ILE A 147 -0.65 17.16 -13.43
C ILE A 147 -1.62 16.08 -12.93
N LEU A 148 -2.05 15.17 -13.81
CA LEU A 148 -2.99 14.10 -13.48
C LEU A 148 -2.45 13.19 -12.36
N LEU A 149 -1.18 12.78 -12.44
CA LEU A 149 -0.54 11.99 -11.39
C LEU A 149 -0.40 12.75 -10.08
N THR A 150 -0.11 14.05 -10.15
CA THR A 150 -0.03 14.90 -8.96
C THR A 150 -1.39 14.95 -8.25
N VAL A 151 -2.47 15.22 -9.00
CA VAL A 151 -3.84 15.22 -8.47
C VAL A 151 -4.20 13.86 -7.88
N LEU A 152 -3.92 12.77 -8.60
CA LEU A 152 -4.17 11.40 -8.14
C LEU A 152 -3.41 11.09 -6.83
N THR A 153 -2.15 11.48 -6.75
CA THR A 153 -1.29 11.23 -5.59
C THR A 153 -1.75 12.04 -4.38
N VAL A 154 -2.10 13.33 -4.57
CA VAL A 154 -2.69 14.16 -3.52
C VAL A 154 -4.03 13.57 -3.06
N ALA A 155 -4.89 13.13 -3.99
CA ALA A 155 -6.15 12.49 -3.65
C ALA A 155 -5.94 11.21 -2.82
N ASN A 156 -4.93 10.40 -3.13
CA ASN A 156 -4.55 9.22 -2.33
C ASN A 156 -4.10 9.61 -0.90
N VAL A 157 -3.32 10.67 -0.75
CA VAL A 157 -2.91 11.18 0.57
C VAL A 157 -4.13 11.64 1.36
N VAL A 158 -5.00 12.47 0.78
CA VAL A 158 -6.23 12.94 1.42
C VAL A 158 -7.14 11.76 1.79
N PHE A 159 -7.33 10.80 0.88
CA PHE A 159 -8.10 9.59 1.13
C PHE A 159 -7.54 8.81 2.33
N THR A 160 -6.23 8.59 2.36
CA THR A 160 -5.58 7.84 3.45
C THR A 160 -5.69 8.58 4.78
N LEU A 161 -5.45 9.90 4.80
CA LEU A 161 -5.60 10.74 6.00
C LEU A 161 -7.04 10.78 6.52
N TYR A 162 -8.03 10.68 5.63
CA TYR A 162 -9.44 10.63 6.01
C TYR A 162 -9.82 9.24 6.56
N PHE A 163 -9.55 8.16 5.82
CA PHE A 163 -10.06 6.83 6.16
C PHE A 163 -9.19 6.06 7.16
N SER A 164 -7.86 6.15 7.07
CA SER A 164 -6.96 5.34 7.91
C SER A 164 -7.13 5.60 9.41
N PRO A 165 -7.31 6.85 9.89
CA PRO A 165 -7.56 7.10 11.32
C PRO A 165 -8.90 6.58 11.85
N ARG A 166 -9.88 6.34 10.96
CA ARG A 166 -11.21 5.86 11.33
C ARG A 166 -11.29 4.34 11.36
N VAL A 167 -10.67 3.66 10.39
CA VAL A 167 -10.84 2.21 10.17
C VAL A 167 -9.60 1.44 9.68
N GLY A 168 -8.48 2.13 9.50
CA GLY A 168 -7.24 1.55 8.97
C GLY A 168 -6.12 1.54 9.99
N ASP A 169 -4.88 1.64 9.51
CA ASP A 169 -3.71 1.40 10.37
C ASP A 169 -3.45 2.55 11.33
N LEU A 170 -3.77 3.79 10.95
CA LEU A 170 -3.68 4.92 11.88
C LEU A 170 -4.71 4.81 13.00
N HIS A 171 -5.88 4.19 12.76
CA HIS A 171 -6.82 3.82 13.82
C HIS A 171 -6.17 2.82 14.78
N HIS A 172 -5.57 1.75 14.24
CA HIS A 172 -4.88 0.74 15.05
C HIS A 172 -3.73 1.33 15.87
N ALA A 173 -2.92 2.20 15.28
CA ALA A 173 -1.85 2.92 15.97
C ALA A 173 -2.40 3.76 17.15
N ARG A 174 -3.47 4.53 16.94
CA ARG A 174 -4.11 5.32 18.01
C ARG A 174 -4.68 4.46 19.13
N ARG A 175 -5.13 3.24 18.84
CA ARG A 175 -5.71 2.32 19.82
C ARG A 175 -4.68 1.57 20.66
N VAL A 176 -3.39 1.65 20.34
CA VAL A 176 -2.32 1.11 21.19
C VAL A 176 -2.25 1.94 22.48
N ARG A 177 -2.71 1.35 23.59
CA ARG A 177 -2.64 1.95 24.92
C ARG A 177 -1.19 1.88 25.44
N SER A 178 -0.77 2.95 26.10
CA SER A 178 0.48 3.03 26.87
C SER A 178 0.39 2.19 28.13
#